data_AF-G2GYG4-F1
#
_entry.id   AF-G2GYG4-F1
#
_cell.length_a   1.000
_cell.length_b   1.000
_cell.length_c   1.000
_cell.angle_alpha   90.00
_cell.angle_beta   90.00
_cell.angle_gamma   90.00
#
_symmetry.space_group_name_H-M   'P 1'
#
loop_
_entity.id
_entity.type
_entity.pdbx_description
1 polymer ?
#
loop_
_entity_poly.entity_id
_entity_poly.type
_entity_poly.pdbx_seq_one_letter_code
_entity_poly.pdbx_strand_id
1 'polypeptide(L)'
;MRLLDKTHIHHIAAGASVLGSGGGGDPHIGKIMALNAIKQHGRPIELLDLNVDLDKLHPDALIVATGMIGSPSVMIEKLPN
;
A
#
# COMPACT_ATOMS: atom_id res chain seq x y z
N MET A 1 -0.64 -7.34 15.73
CA MET A 1 -0.04 -6.20 15.02
C MET A 1 1.30 -6.57 14.41
N ARG A 2 1.42 -6.43 13.09
CA ARG A 2 2.66 -6.61 12.32
C ARG A 2 3.10 -5.26 11.78
N LEU A 3 4.38 -4.94 11.86
CA LEU A 3 4.95 -3.74 11.29
C LEU A 3 5.56 -4.05 9.92
N LEU A 4 5.28 -3.20 8.93
CA LEU A 4 5.81 -3.31 7.57
C LEU A 4 6.87 -2.23 7.36
N ASP A 5 8.11 -2.67 7.22
CA ASP A 5 9.25 -1.83 6.85
C ASP A 5 9.50 -1.87 5.32
N LYS A 6 10.59 -1.23 4.89
CA LYS A 6 10.98 -1.16 3.47
C LYS A 6 11.09 -2.54 2.82
N THR A 7 11.67 -3.53 3.51
CA THR A 7 11.84 -4.90 3.01
C THR A 7 10.48 -5.53 2.73
N HIS A 8 9.52 -5.35 3.63
CA HIS A 8 8.16 -5.82 3.43
C HIS A 8 7.49 -5.19 2.21
N ILE A 9 7.68 -3.88 1.98
CA ILE A 9 7.13 -3.18 0.81
C ILE A 9 7.70 -3.75 -0.49
N HIS A 10 9.00 -4.08 -0.52
CA HIS A 10 9.61 -4.74 -1.68
C HIS A 10 8.98 -6.12 -1.97
N HIS A 11 8.77 -6.93 -0.93
CA HIS A 11 8.13 -8.24 -1.07
C HIS A 11 6.66 -8.14 -1.50
N ILE A 12 5.91 -7.19 -0.93
CA ILE A 12 4.50 -6.94 -1.31
C ILE A 12 4.41 -6.55 -2.78
N ALA A 13 5.29 -5.67 -3.27
CA ALA A 13 5.29 -5.26 -4.67
C ALA A 13 5.57 -6.45 -5.61
N ALA A 14 6.57 -7.29 -5.28
CA ALA A 14 6.88 -8.49 -6.07
C ALA A 14 5.74 -9.52 -6.04
N GLY A 15 5.18 -9.78 -4.86
CA GLY A 15 4.03 -10.67 -4.70
C GLY A 15 2.80 -10.17 -5.45
N ALA A 16 2.52 -8.88 -5.39
CA ALA A 16 1.41 -8.25 -6.12
C ALA A 16 1.56 -8.42 -7.64
N SER A 17 2.78 -8.28 -8.19
CA SER A 17 3.02 -8.53 -9.61
C SER A 17 2.69 -9.97 -10.02
N VAL A 18 3.00 -10.95 -9.18
CA VAL A 18 2.73 -12.38 -9.46
C VAL A 18 1.25 -12.69 -9.26
N LEU A 19 0.68 -12.30 -8.12
CA LEU A 19 -0.70 -12.60 -7.75
C LEU A 19 -1.74 -11.79 -8.55
N GLY A 20 -1.32 -10.69 -9.16
CA GLY A 20 -2.14 -9.89 -10.07
C GLY A 20 -2.43 -10.58 -11.42
N SER A 21 -1.75 -11.68 -11.74
CA SER A 21 -1.98 -12.49 -12.95
C SER A 21 -1.97 -11.67 -14.26
N GLY A 22 -1.12 -10.65 -14.34
CA GLY A 22 -1.02 -9.73 -15.48
C GLY A 22 -1.98 -8.54 -15.46
N GLY A 23 -2.89 -8.47 -14.47
CA GLY A 23 -3.76 -7.32 -14.19
C GLY A 23 -3.33 -6.55 -12.93
N GLY A 24 -4.24 -5.71 -12.40
CA GLY A 24 -4.03 -4.98 -11.14
C GLY A 24 -3.15 -3.73 -11.23
N GLY A 25 -2.54 -3.47 -12.39
CA GLY A 25 -1.64 -2.35 -12.60
C GLY A 25 -0.20 -2.63 -12.16
N ASP A 26 0.73 -1.75 -12.54
CA ASP A 26 2.13 -1.87 -12.14
C ASP A 26 2.31 -1.44 -10.67
N PRO A 27 2.77 -2.32 -9.75
CA PRO A 27 2.99 -1.97 -8.36
C PRO A 27 4.19 -1.02 -8.15
N HIS A 28 4.97 -0.71 -9.18
CA HIS A 28 6.14 0.16 -9.10
C HIS A 28 5.85 1.51 -8.47
N ILE A 29 4.80 2.21 -8.93
CA ILE A 29 4.43 3.54 -8.43
C ILE A 29 3.99 3.46 -6.96
N GLY A 30 3.09 2.52 -6.64
CA GLY A 30 2.63 2.31 -5.25
C GLY A 30 3.76 1.95 -4.28
N LYS A 31 4.73 1.13 -4.73
CA LYS A 31 5.95 0.81 -3.97
C LYS A 31 6.76 2.06 -3.65
N ILE A 32 7.02 2.92 -4.63
CA ILE A 32 7.78 4.17 -4.42
C ILE A 32 7.03 5.07 -3.43
N MET A 33 5.72 5.23 -3.59
CA MET A 33 4.88 6.03 -2.69
C MET A 33 4.96 5.52 -1.25
N ALA A 34 4.81 4.20 -1.03
CA ALA A 34 4.88 3.60 0.29
C ALA A 34 6.28 3.73 0.93
N LEU A 35 7.35 3.50 0.17
CA LEU A 35 8.73 3.69 0.65
C LEU A 35 9.00 5.15 1.03
N ASN A 36 8.49 6.09 0.24
CA ASN A 36 8.59 7.51 0.52
C ASN A 36 7.80 7.90 1.78
N ALA A 37 6.59 7.37 1.97
CA ALA A 37 5.80 7.60 3.18
C ALA A 37 6.53 7.09 4.45
N ILE A 38 7.11 5.88 4.40
CA ILE A 38 7.93 5.35 5.50
C ILE A 38 9.11 6.29 5.82
N LYS A 39 9.78 6.81 4.78
CA LYS A 39 10.88 7.76 4.93
C LYS A 39 10.43 9.08 5.53
N GLN A 40 9.33 9.65 5.03
CA GLN A 40 8.82 10.96 5.45
C GLN A 40 8.31 10.95 6.89
N HIS A 41 7.62 9.89 7.30
CA HIS A 41 7.05 9.77 8.65
C HIS A 41 7.99 9.10 9.66
N GLY A 42 9.15 8.60 9.22
CA GLY A 42 10.17 8.02 10.08
C GLY A 42 9.74 6.75 10.83
N ARG A 43 8.66 6.08 10.38
CA ARG A 43 8.09 4.91 11.07
C ARG A 43 7.56 3.86 10.07
N PRO A 44 7.59 2.57 10.43
CA PRO A 44 6.99 1.51 9.62
C PRO A 44 5.45 1.66 9.55
N ILE A 45 4.85 0.99 8.57
CA ILE A 45 3.39 0.94 8.39
C ILE A 45 2.82 -0.13 9.32
N GLU A 46 1.74 0.19 10.03
CA GLU A 46 1.03 -0.77 10.87
C GLU A 46 0.04 -1.58 10.02
N LEU A 47 0.19 -2.90 10.02
CA LEU A 47 -0.77 -3.82 9.44
C LEU A 47 -1.70 -4.34 10.53
N LEU A 48 -2.99 -4.03 10.38
CA LEU A 48 -4.06 -4.49 11.25
C LEU A 48 -4.55 -5.87 10.80
N ASP A 49 -4.67 -6.80 11.75
CA ASP A 49 -5.36 -8.06 11.53
C ASP A 49 -6.83 -7.91 11.93
N LEU A 50 -7.76 -8.09 11.00
CA LEU A 50 -9.18 -7.91 11.29
C LEU A 50 -9.71 -8.87 12.34
N ASN A 51 -9.13 -10.06 12.53
CA ASN A 51 -9.60 -11.00 13.55
C ASN A 51 -9.12 -10.66 14.98
N VAL A 52 -8.14 -9.77 15.11
CA VAL A 52 -7.45 -9.50 16.38
C VAL A 52 -7.49 -8.02 16.76
N ASP A 53 -7.47 -7.12 15.77
CA ASP A 53 -7.28 -5.69 15.95
C ASP A 53 -8.55 -4.87 15.70
N LEU A 54 -9.68 -5.49 15.33
CA LEU A 54 -10.96 -4.80 15.06
C LEU A 54 -11.39 -3.90 16.24
N ASP A 55 -11.30 -4.41 17.46
CA ASP A 55 -11.70 -3.69 18.69
C ASP A 55 -10.80 -2.49 19.02
N LYS A 56 -9.67 -2.34 18.31
CA LYS A 56 -8.73 -1.21 18.48
C LYS A 56 -9.09 -0.02 17.60
N LEU A 57 -9.98 -0.21 16.62
CA LEU A 57 -10.45 0.88 15.78
C LEU A 57 -11.36 1.80 16.59
N HIS A 58 -11.26 3.10 16.32
CA HIS A 58 -12.23 4.05 16.84
C HIS A 58 -13.65 3.65 16.37
N PRO A 59 -14.70 3.77 17.19
CA PRO A 59 -16.07 3.43 16.79
C PRO A 59 -16.51 4.11 15.49
N ASP A 60 -16.04 5.34 15.27
CA ASP A 60 -16.31 6.14 14.07
C ASP A 60 -15.14 6.12 13.05
N ALA A 61 -14.27 5.12 13.10
CA ALA A 61 -13.16 5.01 12.15
C ALA A 61 -13.68 4.84 10.71
N LEU A 62 -13.16 5.66 9.79
CA LEU A 62 -13.46 5.53 8.37
C LEU A 62 -12.55 4.49 7.73
N ILE A 63 -13.14 3.43 7.17
CA ILE A 63 -12.43 2.41 6.39
C ILE A 63 -12.65 2.71 4.91
N VAL A 64 -11.57 3.08 4.21
CA VAL A 64 -11.63 3.47 2.79
C VAL A 64 -10.86 2.45 1.95
N ALA A 65 -11.53 1.89 0.94
CA ALA A 65 -10.83 1.14 -0.11
C ALA A 65 -10.14 2.14 -1.05
N THR A 66 -8.80 2.13 -1.06
CA THR A 66 -8.00 3.00 -1.94
C THR A 66 -7.42 2.20 -3.09
N GLY A 67 -7.42 2.78 -4.28
CA GLY A 67 -6.81 2.19 -5.48
C GLY A 67 -6.57 3.25 -6.54
N MET A 68 -5.79 2.89 -7.56
CA MET A 68 -5.54 3.74 -8.71
C MET A 68 -6.40 3.28 -9.88
N ILE A 69 -7.06 4.21 -10.57
CA ILE A 69 -7.91 3.95 -11.74
C ILE A 69 -7.47 4.90 -12.86
N GLY A 70 -7.30 4.36 -14.07
CA GLY A 70 -6.95 5.14 -15.25
C GLY A 70 -5.84 4.49 -16.09
N SER A 71 -5.30 5.27 -17.02
CA SER A 71 -4.23 4.80 -17.92
C SER A 71 -2.89 4.65 -17.17
N PRO A 72 -2.23 3.48 -17.25
CA PRO A 72 -0.89 3.30 -16.69
C PRO A 72 0.13 4.34 -17.18
N SER A 73 0.07 4.71 -18.46
CA SER A 73 1.00 5.69 -19.04
C SER A 73 0.89 7.06 -18.37
N VAL A 74 -0.33 7.50 -18.05
CA VAL A 74 -0.55 8.79 -17.38
C VAL A 74 -0.03 8.75 -15.94
N MET A 75 -0.19 7.61 -15.25
CA MET A 75 0.25 7.45 -13.86
C MET A 75 1.78 7.47 -13.70
N ILE A 76 2.52 7.13 -14.74
CA ILE A 76 3.99 7.21 -14.76
C ILE A 76 4.46 8.66 -14.92
N GLU A 77 3.77 9.45 -15.74
CA GLU A 77 4.11 10.87 -15.98
C GLU A 77 3.72 11.77 -14.81
N LYS A 78 2.59 11.46 -14.16
CA LYS A 78 2.06 12.23 -13.04
C LYS A 78 1.81 11.32 -11.85
N LEU A 79 2.71 11.40 -10.87
CA LEU A 79 2.53 10.74 -9.59
C LEU A 79 1.20 11.19 -8.95
N PRO A 80 0.45 10.29 -8.27
CA PRO A 80 -0.72 10.68 -7.52
C PRO A 80 -0.38 11.74 -6.47
N ASN A 81 -1.18 12.81 -6.43
CA ASN A 81 -1.02 13.96 -5.54
C ASN A 81 -1.80 13.76 -4.24
#